data_AF-A0A956HC10-F1
#
_entry.id   AF-A0A956HC10-F1
#
_cell.length_a   1.000
_cell.length_b   1.000
_cell.length_c   1.000
_cell.angle_alpha   90.00
_cell.angle_beta   90.00
_cell.angle_gamma   90.00
#
_symmetry.space_group_name_H-M   'P 1'
#
loop_
_entity.id
_entity.type
_entity.pdbx_description
1 polymer ?
#
loop_
_entity_poly.entity_id
_entity_poly.type
_entity_poly.pdbx_seq_one_letter_code
_entity_poly.pdbx_strand_id
1 'polypeptide(L)'
;ARADAWAQRLTAAVRLAWIEGAPAPGALACLSSLLAAGQHEALFSLLELRTIATWPERQFGVRALAAAGRLDEAIAYAQHSNPLGHRRELDIARTCEELLLAAGERGRAYAEFAAAANTRQNCLQTFKALCARYPEHEPGTILADLIAHKPGEEGKWFATARTLRFFELAAEIAARAPCDPKTLNRAARERLEVDPSYALELSLASLRWIIEGHGVEIGAADVLRAHGLATRAGMLLGGGSRLMARIRAEIRGLCELPAPAAAWVRELLADELE
;
A
#
# COMPACT_ATOMS: atom_id res chain seq x y z
N ALA A 1 34.00 24.63 -15.96
CA ALA A 1 34.27 25.09 -17.35
C ALA A 1 33.05 24.93 -18.28
N ARG A 2 32.68 23.71 -18.72
CA ARG A 2 31.51 23.52 -19.62
C ARG A 2 30.16 23.71 -18.92
N ALA A 3 30.01 23.20 -17.69
CA ALA A 3 28.78 23.37 -16.89
C ALA A 3 28.53 24.84 -16.53
N ASP A 4 29.56 25.57 -16.08
CA ASP A 4 29.47 27.01 -15.78
C ASP A 4 29.01 27.83 -16.99
N ALA A 5 29.56 27.57 -18.17
CA ALA A 5 29.21 28.30 -19.39
C ALA A 5 27.72 28.11 -19.76
N TRP A 6 27.20 26.88 -19.62
CA TRP A 6 25.78 26.60 -19.85
C TRP A 6 24.89 27.18 -18.76
N ALA A 7 25.31 27.11 -17.49
CA ALA A 7 24.60 27.73 -16.38
C ALA A 7 24.43 29.23 -16.62
N GLN A 8 25.51 29.95 -16.94
CA GLN A 8 25.48 31.38 -17.25
C GLN A 8 24.56 31.70 -18.44
N ARG A 9 24.67 30.93 -19.52
CA ARG A 9 23.90 31.16 -20.76
C ARG A 9 22.40 30.94 -20.58
N LEU A 10 22.00 29.97 -19.76
CA LEU A 10 20.59 29.60 -19.57
C LEU A 10 19.91 30.35 -18.43
N THR A 11 20.65 30.72 -17.38
CA THR A 11 20.08 31.31 -16.15
C THR A 11 19.30 32.59 -16.44
N ALA A 12 19.84 33.50 -17.26
CA ALA A 12 19.18 34.77 -17.55
C ALA A 12 17.82 34.56 -18.27
N ALA A 13 17.78 33.65 -19.25
CA ALA A 13 16.57 33.34 -20.00
C ALA A 13 15.52 32.64 -19.14
N VAL A 14 15.93 31.65 -18.33
CA VAL A 14 15.01 30.94 -17.42
C VAL A 14 14.47 31.87 -16.34
N ARG A 15 15.32 32.72 -15.77
CA ARG A 15 14.94 33.72 -14.76
C ARG A 15 13.88 34.68 -15.30
N LEU A 16 14.10 35.24 -16.49
CA LEU A 16 13.14 36.16 -17.12
C LEU A 16 11.79 35.48 -17.36
N ALA A 17 11.81 34.30 -17.99
CA ALA A 17 10.60 33.55 -18.27
C ALA A 17 9.79 33.23 -17.00
N TRP A 18 10.44 32.82 -15.91
CA TRP A 18 9.75 32.51 -14.66
C TRP A 18 9.20 33.73 -13.93
N ILE A 19 9.90 34.87 -13.95
CA ILE A 19 9.38 36.14 -13.43
C ILE A 19 8.11 36.56 -14.18
N GLU A 20 8.09 36.38 -15.50
CA GLU A 20 6.94 36.67 -16.35
C GLU A 20 5.83 35.61 -16.26
N GLY A 21 6.03 34.54 -15.49
CA GLY A 21 5.09 33.42 -15.40
C GLY A 21 5.03 32.56 -16.67
N ALA A 22 5.98 32.71 -17.58
CA ALA A 22 6.06 32.00 -18.84
C ALA A 22 6.74 30.61 -18.69
N PRO A 23 6.42 29.65 -19.58
CA PRO A 23 7.15 28.38 -19.67
C PRO A 23 8.63 28.61 -20.01
N ALA A 24 9.52 27.84 -19.38
CA ALA A 24 10.95 27.87 -19.68
C ALA A 24 11.45 26.46 -20.10
N PRO A 25 11.40 26.11 -21.40
CA PRO A 25 11.80 24.78 -21.89
C PRO A 25 13.24 24.38 -21.52
N GLY A 26 14.13 25.34 -21.33
CA GLY A 26 15.53 25.12 -20.92
C GLY A 26 15.76 25.00 -19.41
N ALA A 27 14.70 25.04 -18.57
CA ALA A 27 14.82 25.08 -17.12
C ALA A 27 15.57 23.88 -16.54
N LEU A 28 15.21 22.65 -16.93
CA LEU A 28 15.85 21.44 -16.39
C LEU A 28 17.35 21.39 -16.78
N ALA A 29 17.69 21.81 -18.00
CA ALA A 29 19.08 21.90 -18.45
C ALA A 29 19.86 22.97 -17.67
N CYS A 30 19.22 24.10 -17.37
CA CYS A 30 19.78 25.16 -16.54
C CYS A 30 20.05 24.68 -15.11
N LEU A 31 19.05 24.09 -14.45
CA LEU A 31 19.18 23.55 -13.09
C LEU A 31 20.24 22.44 -13.01
N SER A 32 20.28 21.55 -14.01
CA SER A 32 21.33 20.54 -14.11
C SER A 32 22.73 21.14 -14.26
N SER A 33 22.86 22.23 -15.01
CA SER A 33 24.14 22.91 -15.22
C SER A 33 24.62 23.63 -13.96
N LEU A 34 23.71 24.31 -13.25
CA LEU A 34 23.98 24.97 -11.98
C LEU A 34 24.42 23.95 -10.92
N LEU A 35 23.72 22.81 -10.83
CA LEU A 35 24.09 21.72 -9.92
C LEU A 35 25.48 21.16 -10.25
N ALA A 36 25.75 20.86 -11.52
CA ALA A 36 27.06 20.32 -11.94
C ALA A 36 28.21 21.33 -11.75
N ALA A 37 27.91 22.63 -11.73
CA ALA A 37 28.84 23.70 -11.44
C ALA A 37 29.02 23.97 -9.92
N GLY A 38 28.28 23.29 -9.05
CA GLY A 38 28.29 23.56 -7.61
C GLY A 38 27.66 24.91 -7.22
N GLN A 39 26.93 25.56 -8.14
CA GLN A 39 26.30 26.86 -7.92
C GLN A 39 24.95 26.69 -7.21
N HIS A 40 24.98 26.15 -5.99
CA HIS A 40 23.78 25.79 -5.23
C HIS A 40 22.90 27.00 -4.85
N GLU A 41 23.51 28.12 -4.45
CA GLU A 41 22.78 29.36 -4.12
C GLU A 41 21.98 29.87 -5.33
N ALA A 42 22.62 29.97 -6.50
CA ALA A 42 21.96 30.40 -7.73
C ALA A 42 20.84 29.43 -8.15
N LEU A 43 21.01 28.13 -7.92
CA LEU A 43 19.98 27.12 -8.14
C LEU A 43 18.76 27.37 -7.26
N PHE A 44 18.94 27.60 -5.96
CA PHE A 44 17.83 27.89 -5.03
C PHE A 44 17.14 29.21 -5.35
N SER A 45 17.90 30.28 -5.59
CA SER A 45 17.34 31.57 -6.01
C SER A 45 16.50 31.47 -7.27
N LEU A 46 16.87 30.58 -8.21
CA LEU A 46 16.07 30.34 -9.42
C LEU A 46 14.78 29.58 -9.08
N LEU A 47 14.87 28.51 -8.27
CA LEU A 47 13.71 27.72 -7.86
C LEU A 47 12.67 28.54 -7.07
N GLU A 48 13.11 29.53 -6.29
CA GLU A 48 12.22 30.45 -5.55
C GLU A 48 11.36 31.34 -6.45
N LEU A 49 11.77 31.56 -7.71
CA LEU A 49 10.98 32.32 -8.68
C LEU A 49 9.78 31.53 -9.22
N ARG A 50 9.72 30.20 -8.97
CA ARG A 50 8.61 29.37 -9.42
C ARG A 50 7.37 29.65 -8.56
N THR A 51 6.36 30.23 -9.18
CA THR A 51 5.01 30.34 -8.60
C THR A 51 4.38 28.98 -8.33
N ILE A 52 4.64 28.00 -9.20
CA ILE A 52 4.19 26.61 -9.04
C ILE A 52 5.41 25.71 -9.00
N ALA A 53 5.72 25.21 -7.80
CA ALA A 53 6.78 24.23 -7.58
C ALA A 53 6.41 22.90 -8.27
N THR A 54 7.29 22.41 -9.14
CA THR A 54 7.11 21.11 -9.79
C THR A 54 8.19 20.14 -9.35
N TRP A 55 7.82 18.87 -9.13
CA TRP A 55 8.76 17.86 -8.67
C TRP A 55 10.02 17.69 -9.55
N PRO A 56 9.93 17.66 -10.90
CA PRO A 56 11.12 17.55 -11.75
C PRO A 56 12.16 18.66 -11.51
N GLU A 57 11.70 19.89 -11.22
CA GLU A 57 12.58 21.02 -10.90
C GLU A 57 13.13 20.91 -9.47
N ARG A 58 12.25 20.55 -8.51
CA ARG A 58 12.58 20.41 -7.09
C ARG A 58 13.63 19.31 -6.83
N GLN A 59 13.69 18.26 -7.65
CA GLN A 59 14.75 17.23 -7.54
C GLN A 59 16.17 17.82 -7.60
N PHE A 60 16.39 18.92 -8.32
CA PHE A 60 17.69 19.58 -8.36
C PHE A 60 18.05 20.26 -7.03
N GLY A 61 17.07 20.82 -6.32
CA GLY A 61 17.27 21.36 -4.97
C GLY A 61 17.60 20.26 -3.96
N VAL A 62 16.90 19.11 -4.03
CA VAL A 62 17.20 17.92 -3.23
C VAL A 62 18.65 17.46 -3.44
N ARG A 63 19.07 17.34 -4.71
CA ARG A 63 20.44 16.92 -5.07
C ARG A 63 21.49 17.94 -4.64
N ALA A 64 21.20 19.24 -4.70
CA ALA A 64 22.10 20.30 -4.24
C ALA A 64 22.34 20.22 -2.72
N LEU A 65 21.29 20.00 -1.91
CA LEU A 65 21.40 19.81 -0.46
C LEU A 65 22.18 18.54 -0.13
N ALA A 66 21.88 17.42 -0.80
CA ALA A 66 22.60 16.18 -0.62
C ALA A 66 24.09 16.31 -0.98
N ALA A 67 24.43 16.99 -2.09
CA ALA A 67 25.81 17.25 -2.48
C ALA A 67 26.57 18.14 -1.49
N ALA A 68 25.86 19.00 -0.75
CA ALA A 68 26.40 19.80 0.35
C ALA A 68 26.50 19.03 1.69
N GLY A 69 26.19 17.73 1.71
CA GLY A 69 26.19 16.91 2.94
C GLY A 69 25.01 17.19 3.88
N ARG A 70 23.99 17.95 3.44
CA ARG A 70 22.83 18.36 4.24
C ARG A 70 21.66 17.39 4.03
N LEU A 71 21.85 16.14 4.44
CA LEU A 71 20.92 15.02 4.17
C LEU A 71 19.50 15.27 4.71
N ASP A 72 19.38 15.65 5.99
CA ASP A 72 18.06 15.90 6.61
C ASP A 72 17.31 17.03 5.92
N GLU A 73 18.02 18.08 5.53
CA GLU A 73 17.43 19.20 4.81
C GLU A 73 17.01 18.81 3.40
N ALA A 74 17.77 17.93 2.73
CA ALA A 74 17.39 17.37 1.43
C ALA A 74 16.08 16.56 1.52
N ILE A 75 15.94 15.72 2.56
CA ILE A 75 14.74 14.93 2.82
C ILE A 75 13.55 15.84 3.14
N ALA A 76 13.73 16.80 4.05
CA ALA A 76 12.70 17.78 4.39
C ALA A 76 12.27 18.57 3.15
N TYR A 77 13.21 19.02 2.33
CA TYR A 77 12.93 19.71 1.07
C TYR A 77 12.14 18.81 0.11
N ALA A 78 12.52 17.53 -0.04
CA ALA A 78 11.79 16.59 -0.88
C ALA A 78 10.33 16.43 -0.40
N GLN A 79 10.10 16.23 0.89
CA GLN A 79 8.76 16.09 1.48
C GLN A 79 7.89 17.35 1.29
N HIS A 80 8.45 18.55 1.46
CA HIS A 80 7.75 19.81 1.21
C HIS A 80 7.42 20.04 -0.28
N SER A 81 7.97 19.24 -1.20
CA SER A 81 7.67 19.31 -2.63
C SER A 81 6.32 18.69 -3.02
N ASN A 82 5.59 18.13 -2.05
CA ASN A 82 4.26 17.54 -2.25
C ASN A 82 3.25 18.05 -1.22
N PRO A 83 2.92 19.35 -1.26
CA PRO A 83 2.05 19.98 -0.27
C PRO A 83 0.62 19.38 -0.26
N LEU A 84 0.22 18.72 -1.35
CA LEU A 84 -1.10 18.10 -1.50
C LEU A 84 -1.08 16.57 -1.38
N GLY A 85 0.04 15.98 -0.96
CA GLY A 85 0.14 14.55 -0.63
C GLY A 85 0.09 13.56 -1.80
N HIS A 86 -0.59 13.82 -2.93
CA HIS A 86 -1.02 12.71 -3.80
C HIS A 86 -0.36 12.61 -5.18
N ARG A 87 0.11 13.69 -5.81
CA ARG A 87 0.54 13.62 -7.24
C ARG A 87 1.95 13.05 -7.44
N ARG A 88 2.79 13.03 -6.40
CA ARG A 88 4.22 12.68 -6.48
C ARG A 88 4.77 11.91 -5.28
N GLU A 89 3.89 11.39 -4.43
CA GLU A 89 4.27 10.69 -3.19
C GLU A 89 5.31 9.58 -3.45
N LEU A 90 5.04 8.74 -4.45
CA LEU A 90 5.92 7.65 -4.84
C LEU A 90 7.30 8.12 -5.32
N ASP A 91 7.34 9.14 -6.18
CA ASP A 91 8.60 9.65 -6.73
C ASP A 91 9.46 10.29 -5.63
N ILE A 92 8.82 11.01 -4.69
CA ILE A 92 9.49 11.62 -3.54
C ILE A 92 10.01 10.56 -2.58
N ALA A 93 9.18 9.56 -2.24
CA ALA A 93 9.60 8.47 -1.38
C ALA A 93 10.81 7.74 -1.95
N ARG A 94 10.85 7.47 -3.26
CA ARG A 94 12.02 6.88 -3.93
C ARG A 94 13.26 7.73 -3.81
N THR A 95 13.15 9.04 -4.05
CA THR A 95 14.30 9.94 -3.92
C THR A 95 14.80 10.01 -2.48
N CYS A 96 13.92 10.10 -1.48
CA CYS A 96 14.32 10.08 -0.07
C CYS A 96 14.95 8.74 0.33
N GLU A 97 14.39 7.61 -0.11
CA GLU A 97 14.94 6.28 0.11
C GLU A 97 16.35 6.16 -0.48
N GLU A 98 16.54 6.56 -1.74
CA GLU A 98 17.85 6.52 -2.41
C GLU A 98 18.91 7.38 -1.70
N LEU A 99 18.53 8.56 -1.20
CA LEU A 99 19.42 9.42 -0.44
C LEU A 99 19.87 8.76 0.87
N LEU A 100 18.94 8.20 1.64
CA LEU A 100 19.26 7.52 2.90
C LEU A 100 20.11 6.28 2.65
N LEU A 101 19.80 5.50 1.62
CA LEU A 101 20.60 4.33 1.24
C LEU A 101 22.03 4.73 0.83
N ALA A 102 22.19 5.82 0.07
CA ALA A 102 23.50 6.35 -0.31
C ALA A 102 24.31 6.84 0.90
N ALA A 103 23.64 7.33 1.94
CA ALA A 103 24.26 7.73 3.21
C ALA A 103 24.55 6.56 4.16
N GLY A 104 24.12 5.33 3.83
CA GLY A 104 24.25 4.15 4.69
C GLY A 104 23.16 4.02 5.77
N GLU A 105 22.18 4.92 5.80
CA GLU A 105 21.08 4.99 6.76
C GLU A 105 19.93 4.03 6.39
N ARG A 106 20.27 2.75 6.18
CA ARG A 106 19.33 1.73 5.67
C ARG A 106 18.11 1.51 6.57
N GLY A 107 18.31 1.51 7.88
CA GLY A 107 17.21 1.34 8.84
C GLY A 107 16.19 2.47 8.76
N ARG A 108 16.67 3.72 8.62
CA ARG A 108 15.80 4.88 8.42
C ARG A 108 15.11 4.86 7.06
N ALA A 109 15.84 4.47 6.00
CA ALA A 109 15.26 4.31 4.66
C ALA A 109 14.10 3.31 4.67
N TYR A 110 14.29 2.18 5.35
CA TYR A 110 13.26 1.16 5.53
C TYR A 110 12.05 1.69 6.29
N ALA A 111 12.28 2.26 7.48
CA ALA A 111 11.22 2.70 8.37
C ALA A 111 10.37 3.84 7.80
N GLU A 112 10.97 4.81 7.10
CA GLU A 112 10.27 6.03 6.67
C GLU A 112 9.75 5.96 5.23
N PHE A 113 10.46 5.30 4.31
CA PHE A 113 10.20 5.47 2.88
C PHE A 113 9.99 4.17 2.10
N ALA A 114 10.52 3.03 2.56
CA ALA A 114 10.57 1.81 1.73
C ALA A 114 9.20 1.34 1.24
N ALA A 115 8.18 1.32 2.10
CA ALA A 115 6.85 0.85 1.73
C ALA A 115 6.22 1.71 0.61
N ALA A 116 6.30 3.04 0.73
CA ALA A 116 5.83 3.96 -0.30
C ALA A 116 6.69 3.86 -1.57
N ALA A 117 8.02 3.93 -1.44
CA ALA A 117 8.97 3.97 -2.56
C ALA A 117 8.90 2.73 -3.47
N ASN A 118 8.63 1.57 -2.88
CA ASN A 118 8.64 0.29 -3.57
C ASN A 118 7.24 -0.22 -3.94
N THR A 119 6.20 0.60 -3.79
CA THR A 119 4.84 0.24 -4.25
C THR A 119 4.84 -0.09 -5.75
N ARG A 120 4.29 -1.25 -6.11
CA ARG A 120 4.15 -1.78 -7.48
C ARG A 120 2.68 -1.95 -7.86
N GLN A 121 2.42 -2.60 -9.00
CA GLN A 121 1.06 -2.81 -9.52
C GLN A 121 0.19 -3.68 -8.60
N ASN A 122 0.79 -4.56 -7.79
CA ASN A 122 0.07 -5.37 -6.81
C ASN A 122 0.92 -5.65 -5.56
N CYS A 123 0.26 -6.05 -4.48
CA CYS A 123 0.86 -6.35 -3.17
C CYS A 123 2.01 -7.37 -3.24
N LEU A 124 1.87 -8.44 -4.03
CA LEU A 124 2.92 -9.47 -4.16
C LEU A 124 4.19 -8.91 -4.83
N GLN A 125 4.04 -8.06 -5.84
CA GLN A 125 5.17 -7.39 -6.49
C GLN A 125 5.84 -6.38 -5.55
N THR A 126 5.05 -5.63 -4.77
CA THR A 126 5.57 -4.71 -3.73
C THR A 126 6.38 -5.49 -2.69
N PHE A 127 5.83 -6.59 -2.16
CA PHE A 127 6.51 -7.46 -1.20
C PHE A 127 7.86 -7.98 -1.75
N LYS A 128 7.85 -8.56 -2.95
CA LYS A 128 9.08 -9.08 -3.58
C LYS A 128 10.12 -7.98 -3.81
N ALA A 129 9.69 -6.77 -4.17
CA ALA A 129 10.58 -5.63 -4.33
C ALA A 129 11.24 -5.24 -3.00
N LEU A 130 10.50 -5.19 -1.89
CA LEU A 130 11.07 -4.92 -0.57
C LEU A 130 12.04 -6.02 -0.14
N CYS A 131 11.68 -7.30 -0.26
CA CYS A 131 12.59 -8.40 0.11
C CYS A 131 13.90 -8.35 -0.68
N ALA A 132 13.86 -7.97 -1.95
CA ALA A 132 15.07 -7.83 -2.76
C ALA A 132 15.91 -6.60 -2.37
N ARG A 133 15.25 -5.49 -1.96
CA ARG A 133 15.91 -4.23 -1.60
C ARG A 133 16.50 -4.24 -0.19
N TYR A 134 15.84 -4.96 0.71
CA TYR A 134 16.13 -5.07 2.14
C TYR A 134 16.25 -6.55 2.58
N PRO A 135 17.26 -7.30 2.07
CA PRO A 135 17.44 -8.71 2.40
C PRO A 135 17.82 -8.95 3.87
N GLU A 136 18.21 -7.91 4.61
CA GLU A 136 18.50 -7.97 6.05
C GLU A 136 17.26 -8.11 6.93
N HIS A 137 16.06 -7.85 6.40
CA HIS A 137 14.81 -8.02 7.13
C HIS A 137 14.15 -9.36 6.80
N GLU A 138 13.65 -10.04 7.84
CA GLU A 138 12.90 -11.27 7.67
C GLU A 138 11.63 -11.02 6.82
N PRO A 139 11.29 -11.91 5.86
CA PRO A 139 10.15 -11.71 4.99
C PRO A 139 8.82 -11.55 5.75
N GLY A 140 8.66 -12.21 6.90
CA GLY A 140 7.50 -12.05 7.76
C GLY A 140 7.34 -10.62 8.31
N THR A 141 8.45 -10.01 8.73
CA THR A 141 8.49 -8.61 9.21
C THR A 141 8.15 -7.64 8.10
N ILE A 142 8.73 -7.83 6.90
CA ILE A 142 8.41 -7.01 5.73
C ILE A 142 6.91 -7.05 5.41
N LEU A 143 6.30 -8.24 5.44
CA LEU A 143 4.87 -8.38 5.18
C LEU A 143 4.03 -7.68 6.25
N ALA A 144 4.38 -7.82 7.54
CA ALA A 144 3.68 -7.17 8.64
C ALA A 144 3.75 -5.64 8.53
N ASP A 145 4.93 -5.08 8.25
CA ASP A 145 5.13 -3.65 8.09
C ASP A 145 4.35 -3.10 6.88
N LEU A 146 4.31 -3.86 5.77
CA LEU A 146 3.52 -3.50 4.59
C LEU A 146 2.00 -3.49 4.87
N ILE A 147 1.51 -4.40 5.71
CA ILE A 147 0.12 -4.42 6.15
C ILE A 147 -0.18 -3.20 7.03
N ALA A 148 0.72 -2.88 7.96
CA ALA A 148 0.57 -1.74 8.87
C ALA A 148 0.74 -0.37 8.19
N HIS A 149 1.39 -0.31 7.04
CA HIS A 149 1.74 0.94 6.36
C HIS A 149 0.53 1.80 5.96
N LYS A 150 -0.60 1.19 5.58
CA LYS A 150 -1.83 1.90 5.19
C LYS A 150 -3.05 1.33 5.90
N PRO A 151 -3.41 1.87 7.08
CA PRO A 151 -4.60 1.46 7.80
C PRO A 151 -5.87 1.53 6.95
N GLY A 152 -6.69 0.49 7.02
CA GLY A 152 -7.91 0.33 6.22
C GLY A 152 -7.69 -0.36 4.86
N GLU A 153 -6.44 -0.64 4.47
CA GLU A 153 -6.13 -1.39 3.24
C GLU A 153 -5.59 -2.80 3.51
N GLU A 154 -5.64 -3.29 4.75
CA GLU A 154 -5.06 -4.56 5.19
C GLU A 154 -5.62 -5.73 4.39
N GLY A 155 -6.92 -5.70 4.08
CA GLY A 155 -7.61 -6.74 3.31
C GLY A 155 -7.01 -6.99 1.91
N LYS A 156 -6.33 -5.99 1.32
CA LYS A 156 -5.63 -6.15 0.03
C LYS A 156 -4.46 -7.14 0.10
N TRP A 157 -3.90 -7.33 1.29
CA TRP A 157 -2.76 -8.22 1.52
C TRP A 157 -3.15 -9.69 1.68
N PHE A 158 -4.44 -10.01 1.87
CA PHE A 158 -4.94 -11.38 2.04
C PHE A 158 -4.41 -12.36 0.98
N ALA A 159 -4.56 -12.01 -0.30
CA ALA A 159 -4.14 -12.88 -1.40
C ALA A 159 -2.61 -13.08 -1.43
N THR A 160 -1.86 -12.06 -0.99
CA THR A 160 -0.39 -12.12 -0.90
C THR A 160 0.03 -13.05 0.24
N ALA A 161 -0.53 -12.87 1.44
CA ALA A 161 -0.28 -13.74 2.59
C ALA A 161 -0.56 -15.22 2.25
N ARG A 162 -1.69 -15.50 1.58
CA ARG A 162 -2.02 -16.85 1.11
C ARG A 162 -1.01 -17.40 0.11
N THR A 163 -0.61 -16.60 -0.88
CA THR A 163 0.37 -17.02 -1.91
C THR A 163 1.72 -17.35 -1.29
N LEU A 164 2.10 -16.62 -0.24
CA LEU A 164 3.31 -16.84 0.54
C LEU A 164 3.17 -17.92 1.62
N ARG A 165 1.99 -18.56 1.72
CA ARG A 165 1.66 -19.63 2.69
C ARG A 165 1.67 -19.18 4.16
N PHE A 166 1.55 -17.88 4.42
CA PHE A 166 1.27 -17.33 5.76
C PHE A 166 -0.22 -17.46 6.06
N PHE A 167 -0.71 -18.70 6.25
CA PHE A 167 -2.14 -18.98 6.38
C PHE A 167 -2.76 -18.38 7.65
N GLU A 168 -2.08 -18.47 8.79
CA GLU A 168 -2.55 -17.86 10.05
C GLU A 168 -2.74 -16.35 9.91
N LEU A 169 -1.75 -15.65 9.36
CA LEU A 169 -1.85 -14.22 9.05
C LEU A 169 -2.96 -13.92 8.03
N ALA A 170 -3.13 -14.75 7.00
CA ALA A 170 -4.21 -14.58 6.04
C ALA A 170 -5.59 -14.70 6.70
N ALA A 171 -5.76 -15.60 7.67
CA ALA A 171 -7.00 -15.70 8.44
C ALA A 171 -7.20 -14.50 9.37
N GLU A 172 -6.14 -14.02 10.02
CA GLU A 172 -6.21 -12.80 10.84
C GLU A 172 -6.64 -11.58 10.02
N ILE A 173 -6.04 -11.38 8.84
CA ILE A 173 -6.43 -10.30 7.91
C ILE A 173 -7.90 -10.44 7.56
N ALA A 174 -8.34 -11.64 7.15
CA ALA A 174 -9.73 -11.89 6.77
C ALA A 174 -10.71 -11.67 7.93
N ALA A 175 -10.30 -11.88 9.19
CA ALA A 175 -11.15 -11.66 10.34
C ALA A 175 -11.30 -10.18 10.72
N ARG A 176 -10.32 -9.33 10.39
CA ARG A 176 -10.21 -7.96 10.90
C ARG A 176 -10.41 -6.87 9.85
N ALA A 177 -10.21 -7.18 8.57
CA ALA A 177 -10.27 -6.21 7.49
C ALA A 177 -11.11 -6.71 6.31
N PRO A 178 -11.85 -5.81 5.62
CA PRO A 178 -12.68 -6.18 4.49
C PRO A 178 -11.89 -6.89 3.38
N CYS A 179 -12.24 -8.15 3.12
CA CYS A 179 -11.73 -8.93 2.00
C CYS A 179 -12.86 -9.27 1.03
N ASP A 180 -12.53 -9.41 -0.25
CA ASP A 180 -13.50 -9.85 -1.26
C ASP A 180 -14.09 -11.24 -0.90
N PRO A 181 -15.41 -11.35 -0.65
CA PRO A 181 -16.03 -12.59 -0.20
C PRO A 181 -15.85 -13.76 -1.19
N LYS A 182 -15.90 -13.49 -2.49
CA LYS A 182 -15.68 -14.51 -3.53
C LYS A 182 -14.27 -15.10 -3.44
N THR A 183 -13.28 -14.26 -3.14
CA THR A 183 -11.89 -14.67 -2.92
C THR A 183 -11.72 -15.47 -1.63
N LEU A 184 -12.42 -15.12 -0.56
CA LEU A 184 -12.44 -15.89 0.69
C LEU A 184 -13.08 -17.28 0.47
N ASN A 185 -14.26 -17.33 -0.14
CA ASN A 185 -14.96 -18.58 -0.49
C ASN A 185 -14.09 -19.51 -1.34
N ARG A 186 -13.39 -18.97 -2.34
CA ARG A 186 -12.46 -19.75 -3.15
C ARG A 186 -11.32 -20.32 -2.31
N ALA A 187 -10.71 -19.51 -1.44
CA ALA A 187 -9.59 -19.92 -0.59
C ALA A 187 -9.99 -20.99 0.43
N ALA A 188 -11.15 -20.83 1.06
CA ALA A 188 -11.72 -21.81 1.98
C ALA A 188 -11.94 -23.15 1.28
N ARG A 189 -12.57 -23.14 0.09
CA ARG A 189 -12.80 -24.34 -0.71
C ARG A 189 -11.50 -25.07 -1.10
N GLU A 190 -10.47 -24.33 -1.52
CA GLU A 190 -9.18 -24.89 -1.92
C GLU A 190 -8.46 -25.62 -0.78
N ARG A 191 -8.71 -25.24 0.48
CA ARG A 191 -8.05 -25.80 1.66
C ARG A 191 -8.95 -26.67 2.53
N LEU A 192 -10.23 -26.78 2.21
CA LEU A 192 -11.23 -27.44 3.05
C LEU A 192 -10.82 -28.83 3.56
N GLU A 193 -10.25 -29.67 2.70
CA GLU A 193 -9.85 -31.04 3.06
C GLU A 193 -8.48 -31.11 3.75
N VAL A 194 -7.62 -30.11 3.54
CA VAL A 194 -6.25 -30.08 4.07
C VAL A 194 -6.20 -29.39 5.43
N ASP A 195 -7.03 -28.36 5.61
CA ASP A 195 -7.07 -27.49 6.77
C ASP A 195 -8.49 -26.98 6.98
N PRO A 196 -9.37 -27.82 7.56
CA PRO A 196 -10.76 -27.46 7.81
C PRO A 196 -10.91 -26.28 8.78
N SER A 197 -9.98 -26.07 9.71
CA SER A 197 -10.03 -24.93 10.64
C SER A 197 -9.88 -23.61 9.89
N TYR A 198 -8.85 -23.50 9.04
CA TYR A 198 -8.66 -22.34 8.18
C TYR A 198 -9.85 -22.11 7.24
N ALA A 199 -10.39 -23.18 6.66
CA ALA A 199 -11.56 -23.08 5.79
C ALA A 199 -12.80 -22.56 6.53
N LEU A 200 -13.01 -22.98 7.78
CA LEU A 200 -14.11 -22.49 8.62
C LEU A 200 -13.95 -20.98 8.89
N GLU A 201 -12.77 -20.54 9.33
CA GLU A 201 -12.47 -19.13 9.62
C GLU A 201 -12.73 -18.23 8.42
N LEU A 202 -12.22 -18.62 7.24
CA LEU A 202 -12.44 -17.85 6.01
C LEU A 202 -13.91 -17.82 5.56
N SER A 203 -14.65 -18.91 5.81
CA SER A 203 -16.07 -18.99 5.43
C SER A 203 -16.92 -18.08 6.32
N LEU A 204 -16.62 -18.03 7.62
CA LEU A 204 -17.28 -17.12 8.57
C LEU A 204 -16.90 -15.66 8.28
N ALA A 205 -15.64 -15.38 7.96
CA ALA A 205 -15.20 -14.07 7.50
C ALA A 205 -15.92 -13.65 6.20
N SER A 206 -16.10 -14.58 5.27
CA SER A 206 -16.86 -14.31 4.03
C SER A 206 -18.30 -13.91 4.34
N LEU A 207 -18.99 -14.61 5.23
CA LEU A 207 -20.35 -14.26 5.65
C LEU A 207 -20.39 -12.88 6.30
N ARG A 208 -19.47 -12.58 7.22
CA ARG A 208 -19.34 -11.27 7.86
C ARG A 208 -19.23 -10.15 6.84
N TRP A 209 -18.29 -10.26 5.90
CA TRP A 209 -18.07 -9.20 4.91
C TRP A 209 -19.22 -9.06 3.92
N ILE A 210 -19.90 -10.15 3.56
CA ILE A 210 -21.15 -10.07 2.78
C ILE A 210 -22.21 -9.29 3.56
N ILE A 211 -22.43 -9.64 4.83
CA ILE A 211 -23.42 -9.00 5.72
C ILE A 211 -23.14 -7.49 5.89
N GLU A 212 -21.86 -7.12 6.02
CA GLU A 212 -21.41 -5.74 6.10
C GLU A 212 -21.46 -4.98 4.75
N GLY A 213 -21.81 -5.66 3.65
CA GLY A 213 -22.02 -5.04 2.34
C GLY A 213 -20.76 -4.93 1.47
N HIS A 214 -19.74 -5.74 1.75
CA HIS A 214 -18.51 -5.79 0.95
C HIS A 214 -18.59 -6.84 -0.17
N GLY A 215 -17.79 -6.61 -1.22
CA GLY A 215 -17.70 -7.48 -2.39
C GLY A 215 -18.40 -6.90 -3.62
N VAL A 216 -18.03 -7.41 -4.80
CA VAL A 216 -18.59 -6.95 -6.08
C VAL A 216 -19.56 -8.00 -6.61
N GLU A 217 -20.78 -7.57 -6.96
CA GLU A 217 -21.84 -8.40 -7.52
C GLU A 217 -22.10 -9.66 -6.65
N ILE A 218 -22.22 -9.46 -5.34
CA ILE A 218 -22.54 -10.53 -4.40
C ILE A 218 -23.99 -10.97 -4.61
N GLY A 219 -24.20 -12.28 -4.76
CA GLY A 219 -25.53 -12.88 -4.90
C GLY A 219 -25.77 -14.02 -3.92
N ALA A 220 -26.97 -14.60 -3.97
CA ALA A 220 -27.38 -15.69 -3.08
C ALA A 220 -26.43 -16.90 -3.13
N ALA A 221 -25.89 -17.22 -4.32
CA ALA A 221 -24.93 -18.31 -4.48
C ALA A 221 -23.63 -18.11 -3.69
N ASP A 222 -23.20 -16.87 -3.44
CA ASP A 222 -22.00 -16.56 -2.66
C ASP A 222 -22.24 -16.78 -1.17
N VAL A 223 -23.43 -16.39 -0.68
CA VAL A 223 -23.86 -16.62 0.71
C VAL A 223 -24.01 -18.11 0.99
N LEU A 224 -24.76 -18.83 0.15
CA LEU A 224 -24.97 -20.27 0.30
C LEU A 224 -23.66 -21.04 0.22
N ARG A 225 -22.73 -20.60 -0.63
CA ARG A 225 -21.38 -21.18 -0.71
C ARG A 225 -20.59 -20.97 0.58
N ALA A 226 -20.58 -19.76 1.12
CA ALA A 226 -19.88 -19.45 2.37
C ALA A 226 -20.45 -20.28 3.53
N HIS A 227 -21.78 -20.32 3.67
CA HIS A 227 -22.47 -21.14 4.65
C HIS A 227 -22.15 -22.64 4.49
N GLY A 228 -22.26 -23.16 3.27
CA GLY A 228 -21.98 -24.57 2.99
C GLY A 228 -20.53 -24.97 3.28
N LEU A 229 -19.57 -24.08 3.00
CA LEU A 229 -18.16 -24.29 3.35
C LEU A 229 -17.93 -24.29 4.86
N ALA A 230 -18.54 -23.36 5.59
CA ALA A 230 -18.47 -23.33 7.06
C ALA A 230 -19.04 -24.62 7.67
N THR A 231 -20.20 -25.05 7.19
CA THR A 231 -20.85 -26.30 7.65
C THR A 231 -19.99 -27.52 7.36
N ARG A 232 -19.48 -27.67 6.14
CA ARG A 232 -18.62 -28.81 5.77
C ARG A 232 -17.30 -28.81 6.53
N ALA A 233 -16.71 -27.63 6.76
CA ALA A 233 -15.51 -27.50 7.58
C ALA A 233 -15.77 -27.95 9.03
N GLY A 234 -16.90 -27.52 9.62
CA GLY A 234 -17.33 -27.99 10.94
C GLY A 234 -17.53 -29.50 11.03
N MET A 235 -18.06 -30.13 9.97
CA MET A 235 -18.19 -31.59 9.88
C MET A 235 -16.82 -32.29 9.89
N LEU A 236 -15.86 -31.78 9.12
CA LEU A 236 -14.49 -32.32 9.07
C LEU A 236 -13.73 -32.13 10.38
N LEU A 237 -14.03 -31.09 11.16
CA LEU A 237 -13.46 -30.83 12.50
C LEU A 237 -14.07 -31.69 13.62
N GLY A 238 -14.91 -32.67 13.27
CA GLY A 238 -15.48 -33.64 14.21
C GLY A 238 -16.99 -33.68 14.26
N GLY A 239 -17.71 -32.79 13.55
CA GLY A 239 -19.15 -32.89 13.28
C GLY A 239 -20.07 -32.94 14.49
N GLY A 240 -19.55 -32.74 15.71
CA GLY A 240 -20.31 -32.83 16.93
C GLY A 240 -21.40 -31.78 17.01
N SER A 241 -22.56 -32.16 17.55
CA SER A 241 -23.73 -31.29 17.71
C SER A 241 -23.39 -29.94 18.35
N ARG A 242 -22.44 -29.91 19.29
CA ARG A 242 -21.96 -28.69 19.95
C ARG A 242 -21.21 -27.74 19.01
N LEU A 243 -20.32 -28.24 18.16
CA LEU A 243 -19.57 -27.40 17.21
C LEU A 243 -20.50 -26.85 16.14
N MET A 244 -21.38 -27.70 15.60
CA MET A 244 -22.38 -27.27 14.62
C MET A 244 -23.34 -26.23 15.19
N ALA A 245 -23.78 -26.40 16.46
CA ALA A 245 -24.59 -25.41 17.14
C ALA A 245 -23.84 -24.08 17.36
N ARG A 246 -22.54 -24.12 17.66
CA ARG A 246 -21.71 -22.91 17.76
C ARG A 246 -21.60 -22.18 16.43
N ILE A 247 -21.33 -22.89 15.33
CA ILE A 247 -21.26 -22.29 13.99
C ILE A 247 -22.58 -21.62 13.62
N ARG A 248 -23.72 -22.31 13.83
CA ARG A 248 -25.05 -21.71 13.62
C ARG A 248 -25.28 -20.47 14.48
N ALA A 249 -24.94 -20.53 15.77
CA ALA A 249 -25.08 -19.40 16.68
C ALA A 249 -24.22 -18.20 16.27
N GLU A 250 -23.00 -18.43 15.78
CA GLU A 250 -22.12 -17.38 15.28
C GLU A 250 -22.68 -16.71 14.03
N ILE A 251 -23.18 -17.50 13.07
CA ILE A 251 -23.80 -16.97 11.84
C ILE A 251 -25.07 -16.18 12.18
N ARG A 252 -25.92 -16.69 13.07
CA ARG A 252 -27.08 -15.92 13.58
C ARG A 252 -26.63 -14.61 14.21
N GLY A 253 -25.57 -14.64 15.03
CA GLY A 253 -25.00 -13.44 15.64
C GLY A 253 -24.56 -12.39 14.63
N LEU A 254 -23.96 -12.81 13.50
CA LEU A 254 -23.62 -11.90 12.40
C LEU A 254 -24.88 -11.28 11.76
N CYS A 255 -25.94 -12.06 11.58
CA CYS A 255 -27.21 -11.61 11.01
C CYS A 255 -28.01 -10.65 11.91
N GLU A 256 -27.68 -10.56 13.20
CA GLU A 256 -28.30 -9.60 14.12
C GLU A 256 -27.54 -8.26 14.21
N LEU A 257 -26.41 -8.13 13.51
CA LEU A 257 -25.68 -6.87 13.40
C LEU A 257 -26.51 -5.84 12.59
N PRO A 258 -26.42 -4.54 12.92
CA PRO A 258 -27.06 -3.47 12.15
C PRO A 258 -26.28 -3.21 10.85
N ALA A 259 -26.29 -4.17 9.93
CA ALA A 259 -25.47 -4.20 8.73
C ALA A 259 -26.33 -4.29 7.44
N PRO A 260 -25.85 -3.76 6.31
CA PRO A 260 -26.67 -3.54 5.10
C PRO A 260 -27.36 -4.80 4.55
N ALA A 261 -26.69 -5.95 4.63
CA ALA A 261 -27.15 -7.22 4.05
C ALA A 261 -27.64 -8.22 5.10
N ALA A 262 -27.67 -7.85 6.39
CA ALA A 262 -27.99 -8.76 7.49
C ALA A 262 -29.37 -9.42 7.35
N ALA A 263 -30.42 -8.64 7.10
CA ALA A 263 -31.78 -9.15 6.94
C ALA A 263 -31.91 -10.09 5.74
N TRP A 264 -31.28 -9.74 4.61
CA TRP A 264 -31.26 -10.54 3.40
C TRP A 264 -30.55 -11.89 3.61
N VAL A 265 -29.38 -11.88 4.26
CA VAL A 265 -28.64 -13.12 4.55
C VAL A 265 -29.40 -14.00 5.54
N ARG A 266 -30.06 -13.41 6.55
CA ARG A 266 -30.91 -14.14 7.50
C ARG A 266 -32.07 -14.83 6.80
N GLU A 267 -32.77 -14.14 5.91
CA GLU A 267 -33.87 -14.70 5.14
C GLU A 267 -33.39 -15.85 4.24
N LEU A 268 -32.24 -15.68 3.59
CA LEU A 268 -31.68 -16.68 2.69
C LEU A 268 -31.21 -17.96 3.41
N LEU A 269 -30.81 -17.85 4.68
CA LEU A 269 -30.30 -18.96 5.49
C LEU A 269 -31.31 -19.42 6.56
N ALA A 270 -32.59 -19.08 6.43
CA ALA A 270 -33.58 -19.32 7.47
C ALA A 270 -33.69 -20.81 7.84
N ASP A 271 -33.81 -21.69 6.83
CA ASP A 271 -33.97 -23.13 7.03
C ASP A 271 -32.70 -23.79 7.61
N GLU A 272 -31.52 -23.26 7.28
CA GLU A 272 -30.24 -23.77 7.75
C GLU A 272 -29.86 -23.28 9.15
N LEU A 273 -30.49 -22.18 9.59
CA LEU A 273 -30.26 -21.54 10.88
C LEU A 273 -31.36 -21.85 11.89
N GLU A 274 -32.25 -22.83 11.70
CA GLU A 274 -33.08 -23.40 12.78
C GLU A 274 -32.28 -24.42 13.64
#